data_AF-A0A317DIR2-F1
#
_entry.id   AF-A0A317DIR2-F1
#
_cell.length_a   1.000
_cell.length_b   1.000
_cell.length_c   1.000
_cell.angle_alpha   90.00
_cell.angle_beta   90.00
_cell.angle_gamma   90.00
#
_symmetry.space_group_name_H-M   'P 1'
#
loop_
_entity.id
_entity.type
_entity.pdbx_description
1 polymer ?
#
loop_
_entity_poly.entity_id
_entity_poly.type
_entity_poly.pdbx_seq_one_letter_code
_entity_poly.pdbx_strand_id
1 'polypeptide(L)'
;MSQSNGREAGRDPGQERHRGAVTLRRGAIPSSTADQRLLDSRGRGDWKTRDAWRALRILSEFVEGFDTLADLPPAVSVFGSARSGPDTAECRLAEEMGGALARAGYAVITGGGPGVMEAANRGATEAGGLSVGLGIELPFEQGINDWVDLAIDFRYFFARKTMFVKYAQAFVVLPGGFGTMDELFEALTLVQTGKVTRFPVVLMGVAYWQGLLDWLRDTMAADGKIGPVDLDLICLTDDVNAAVRHIVESEAALSAEQEAVRDEAVARTGADQRAAAEQAADQPRER
;
A
#
# COMPACT_ATOMS: atom_id res chain seq x y z
N MET A 1 -20.86 17.31 78.82
CA MET A 1 -20.48 17.26 77.40
C MET A 1 -19.33 18.23 77.20
N SER A 2 -18.13 17.73 76.91
CA SER A 2 -16.98 18.54 76.53
C SER A 2 -16.15 17.73 75.53
N GLN A 3 -15.90 18.31 74.36
CA GLN A 3 -15.02 17.77 73.33
C GLN A 3 -13.56 18.08 73.69
N SER A 4 -12.66 17.16 73.34
CA SER A 4 -11.22 17.43 73.26
C SER A 4 -10.60 16.53 72.17
N ASN A 5 -9.81 17.17 71.32
CA ASN A 5 -9.20 16.71 70.08
C ASN A 5 -8.16 15.59 70.26
N GLY A 6 -8.21 14.58 69.38
CA GLY A 6 -7.07 13.72 69.04
C GLY A 6 -6.73 13.85 67.56
N ARG A 7 -5.70 14.64 67.23
CA ARG A 7 -5.04 14.61 65.92
C ARG A 7 -3.90 13.58 66.00
N GLU A 8 -3.99 12.48 65.26
CA GLU A 8 -2.91 11.51 65.12
C GLU A 8 -2.04 11.77 63.88
N ALA A 9 -0.74 11.86 64.15
CA ALA A 9 0.47 11.51 63.38
C ALA A 9 0.49 11.69 61.85
N GLY A 10 1.40 12.57 61.39
CA GLY A 10 1.74 12.80 59.99
C GLY A 10 2.36 11.59 59.28
N ARG A 11 2.05 11.45 57.99
CA ARG A 11 2.66 10.51 57.06
C ARG A 11 4.06 10.99 56.64
N ASP A 12 5.05 10.14 56.80
CA ASP A 12 6.41 10.28 56.25
C ASP A 12 6.37 10.10 54.71
N PRO A 13 6.84 11.06 53.89
CA PRO A 13 6.87 10.93 52.44
C PRO A 13 8.00 9.98 52.04
N GLY A 14 7.71 8.67 52.00
CA GLY A 14 8.66 7.66 51.51
C GLY A 14 9.16 7.95 50.08
N GLN A 15 10.36 7.47 49.75
CA GLN A 15 11.04 7.72 48.46
C GLN A 15 10.10 7.58 47.26
N GLU A 16 10.03 8.65 46.46
CA GLU A 16 9.28 8.74 45.22
C GLU A 16 10.25 8.88 44.04
N ARG A 17 10.03 8.15 42.95
CA ARG A 17 10.82 8.26 41.73
C ARG A 17 9.92 8.40 40.51
N HIS A 18 10.21 9.40 39.68
CA HIS A 18 9.48 9.67 38.45
C HIS A 18 10.11 8.94 37.26
N ARG A 19 9.27 8.28 36.45
CA ARG A 19 9.63 7.64 35.18
C ARG A 19 8.68 8.13 34.09
N GLY A 20 9.11 9.12 33.30
CA GLY A 20 8.22 9.80 32.36
C GLY A 20 7.00 10.39 33.08
N ALA A 21 5.78 10.13 32.58
CA ALA A 21 4.53 10.61 33.17
C ALA A 21 4.05 9.83 34.43
N VAL A 22 4.84 8.89 34.96
CA VAL A 22 4.41 7.99 36.05
C VAL A 22 5.28 8.16 37.30
N THR A 23 4.66 8.25 38.47
CA THR A 23 5.33 8.29 39.79
C THR A 23 5.22 6.93 40.47
N LEU A 24 6.37 6.35 40.84
CA LEU A 24 6.45 5.03 41.50
C LEU A 24 6.93 5.19 42.95
N ARG A 25 6.37 4.39 43.87
CA ARG A 25 6.68 4.42 45.31
C ARG A 25 6.92 3.00 45.87
N ARG A 26 7.72 2.90 46.93
CA ARG A 26 7.99 1.65 47.69
C ARG A 26 8.48 0.50 46.78
N GLY A 27 7.94 -0.71 46.92
CA GLY A 27 8.34 -1.91 46.16
C GLY A 27 8.08 -1.86 44.65
N ALA A 28 7.42 -0.80 44.15
CA ALA A 28 7.27 -0.56 42.71
C ALA A 28 8.47 0.17 42.09
N ILE A 29 9.46 0.60 42.89
CA ILE A 29 10.72 1.18 42.41
C ILE A 29 11.64 0.03 41.95
N PRO A 30 11.93 -0.10 40.65
CA PRO A 30 12.80 -1.18 40.18
C PRO A 30 14.23 -0.98 40.65
N SER A 31 14.93 -2.06 40.99
CA SER A 31 16.34 -2.04 41.44
C SER A 31 17.36 -1.79 40.32
N SER A 32 16.92 -1.74 39.06
CA SER A 32 17.76 -1.50 37.88
C SER A 32 17.15 -0.45 36.95
N THR A 33 18.01 0.29 36.25
CA THR A 33 17.58 1.28 35.27
C THR A 33 17.01 0.60 34.01
N ALA A 34 16.24 1.36 33.22
CA ALA A 34 15.75 0.87 31.93
C ALA A 34 16.94 0.55 31.00
N ASP A 35 17.96 1.41 30.99
CA ASP A 35 19.19 1.23 30.21
C ASP A 35 19.98 0.00 30.67
N GLN A 36 20.12 -0.24 31.98
CA GLN A 36 20.80 -1.43 32.48
C GLN A 36 20.10 -2.71 32.02
N ARG A 37 18.76 -2.72 31.98
CA ARG A 37 17.98 -3.86 31.45
C ARG A 37 18.04 -4.02 29.93
N LEU A 38 18.30 -2.94 29.19
CA LEU A 38 18.45 -2.96 27.74
C LEU A 38 19.89 -3.33 27.30
N LEU A 39 20.89 -2.90 28.06
CA LEU A 39 22.31 -3.04 27.73
C LEU A 39 22.98 -4.27 28.38
N ASP A 40 22.50 -4.77 29.53
CA ASP A 40 23.03 -6.01 30.11
C ASP A 40 22.56 -7.25 29.34
N SER A 41 23.53 -8.00 28.83
CA SER A 41 23.33 -9.05 27.80
C SER A 41 22.77 -10.38 28.32
N ARG A 42 22.32 -10.47 29.58
CA ARG A 42 21.89 -11.73 30.21
C ARG A 42 20.39 -11.97 30.00
N GLY A 43 20.01 -12.40 28.79
CA GLY A 43 18.63 -12.83 28.48
C GLY A 43 18.13 -12.60 27.05
N ARG A 44 18.98 -12.72 26.03
CA ARG A 44 18.62 -12.42 24.61
C ARG A 44 17.66 -13.40 23.93
N GLY A 45 17.23 -14.47 24.60
CA GLY A 45 16.64 -15.65 23.94
C GLY A 45 15.20 -15.55 23.43
N ASP A 46 14.34 -14.69 23.99
CA ASP A 46 12.88 -14.88 23.80
C ASP A 46 12.05 -13.59 23.66
N TRP A 47 12.69 -12.46 23.31
CA TRP A 47 11.95 -11.21 23.10
C TRP A 47 11.54 -11.00 21.63
N LYS A 48 12.33 -11.53 20.68
CA LYS A 48 12.13 -11.35 19.23
C LYS A 48 10.82 -11.97 18.70
N THR A 49 10.21 -12.84 19.49
CA THR A 49 8.98 -13.59 19.21
C THR A 49 7.72 -12.97 19.82
N ARG A 50 7.85 -11.91 20.62
CA ARG A 50 6.69 -11.22 21.22
C ARG A 50 6.03 -10.30 20.20
N ASP A 51 4.71 -10.29 20.16
CA ASP A 51 3.93 -9.52 19.18
C ASP A 51 4.25 -8.01 19.18
N ALA A 52 4.69 -7.46 20.32
CA ALA A 52 5.18 -6.07 20.39
C ALA A 52 6.38 -5.81 19.47
N TRP A 53 7.32 -6.75 19.38
CA TRP A 53 8.47 -6.63 18.49
C TRP A 53 8.11 -6.92 17.03
N ARG A 54 7.11 -7.77 16.79
CA ARG A 54 6.53 -7.93 15.45
C ARG A 54 5.89 -6.63 14.98
N ALA A 55 5.11 -5.95 15.83
CA ALA A 55 4.51 -4.65 15.50
C ALA A 55 5.57 -3.59 15.11
N LEU A 56 6.68 -3.52 15.86
CA LEU A 56 7.79 -2.61 15.50
C LEU A 56 8.44 -2.97 14.18
N ARG A 57 8.61 -4.26 13.88
CA ARG A 57 9.15 -4.72 12.59
C ARG A 57 8.21 -4.44 11.43
N ILE A 58 6.91 -4.64 11.63
CA ILE A 58 5.87 -4.30 10.67
C ILE A 58 5.93 -2.80 10.35
N LEU A 59 6.02 -1.96 11.38
CA LEU A 59 6.18 -0.52 11.21
C LEU A 59 7.45 -0.18 10.42
N SER A 60 8.57 -0.85 10.70
CA SER A 60 9.82 -0.67 9.95
C SER A 60 9.63 -0.95 8.47
N GLU A 61 8.98 -2.06 8.09
CA GLU A 61 8.73 -2.39 6.68
C GLU A 61 7.84 -1.36 5.99
N PHE A 62 6.86 -0.77 6.70
CA PHE A 62 6.09 0.34 6.15
C PHE A 62 6.93 1.61 5.97
N VAL A 63 7.76 1.97 6.95
CA VAL A 63 8.62 3.15 6.87
C VAL A 63 9.62 3.01 5.72
N GLU A 64 10.33 1.88 5.65
CA GLU A 64 11.31 1.59 4.60
C GLU A 64 10.65 1.56 3.21
N GLY A 65 9.50 0.89 3.08
CA GLY A 65 8.75 0.85 1.84
C GLY A 65 8.26 2.24 1.42
N PHE A 66 7.77 3.06 2.35
CA PHE A 66 7.29 4.39 2.03
C PHE A 66 8.39 5.37 1.64
N ASP A 67 9.53 5.30 2.32
CA ASP A 67 10.68 6.17 2.08
C ASP A 67 11.34 5.82 0.73
N THR A 68 11.57 4.52 0.48
CA THR A 68 12.25 4.06 -0.75
C THR A 68 11.42 4.33 -2.00
N LEU A 69 10.09 4.24 -1.90
CA LEU A 69 9.18 4.44 -3.04
C LEU A 69 8.62 5.87 -3.09
N ALA A 70 9.07 6.79 -2.23
CA ALA A 70 8.49 8.14 -2.11
C ALA A 70 8.57 8.95 -3.41
N ASP A 71 9.68 8.83 -4.13
CA ASP A 71 9.99 9.61 -5.34
C ASP A 71 9.76 8.81 -6.63
N LEU A 72 8.97 7.74 -6.56
CA LEU A 72 8.67 6.92 -7.73
C LEU A 72 7.87 7.76 -8.76
N PRO A 73 8.22 7.72 -10.05
CA PRO A 73 7.37 8.28 -11.09
C PRO A 73 6.02 7.53 -11.14
N PRO A 74 5.05 7.93 -11.98
CA PRO A 74 3.90 7.09 -12.29
C PRO A 74 4.36 5.65 -12.56
N ALA A 75 3.66 4.67 -12.01
CA ALA A 75 4.01 3.27 -12.03
C ALA A 75 2.80 2.38 -12.29
N VAL A 76 3.07 1.21 -12.85
CA VAL A 76 2.09 0.16 -13.05
C VAL A 76 2.62 -1.12 -12.41
N SER A 77 1.80 -1.75 -11.58
CA SER A 77 2.13 -3.04 -10.99
C SER A 77 1.74 -4.17 -11.93
N VAL A 78 2.68 -5.04 -12.25
CA VAL A 78 2.53 -6.16 -13.18
C VAL A 78 2.64 -7.48 -12.44
N PHE A 79 1.61 -8.32 -12.58
CA PHE A 79 1.51 -9.61 -11.92
C PHE A 79 1.37 -10.76 -12.91
N GLY A 80 1.84 -11.94 -12.51
CA GLY A 80 1.64 -13.17 -13.27
C GLY A 80 2.37 -14.36 -12.66
N SER A 81 2.40 -15.45 -13.41
CA SER A 81 3.00 -16.72 -12.98
C SER A 81 4.51 -16.62 -12.73
N ALA A 82 4.94 -16.98 -11.52
CA ALA A 82 6.36 -17.23 -11.19
C ALA A 82 6.89 -18.57 -11.75
N ARG A 83 6.02 -19.38 -12.38
CA ARG A 83 6.34 -20.73 -12.86
C ARG A 83 6.47 -20.82 -14.38
N SER A 84 6.13 -19.74 -15.08
CA SER A 84 6.17 -19.69 -16.53
C SER A 84 7.61 -19.64 -16.99
N GLY A 85 7.95 -20.48 -17.98
CA GLY A 85 9.28 -20.48 -18.59
C GLY A 85 9.49 -19.25 -19.48
N PRO A 86 10.74 -18.86 -19.75
CA PRO A 86 11.05 -17.66 -20.54
C PRO A 86 10.48 -17.70 -21.97
N ASP A 87 10.40 -18.88 -22.59
CA ASP A 87 9.91 -19.03 -23.98
C ASP A 87 8.38 -19.09 -24.12
N THR A 88 7.64 -18.98 -23.01
CA THR A 88 6.18 -19.07 -23.01
C THR A 88 5.54 -17.85 -23.70
N ALA A 89 4.28 -17.99 -24.11
CA ALA A 89 3.56 -16.88 -24.74
C ALA A 89 3.30 -15.75 -23.74
N GLU A 90 2.99 -16.09 -22.49
CA GLU A 90 2.75 -15.12 -21.43
C GLU A 90 4.02 -14.34 -21.03
N CYS A 91 5.20 -14.97 -21.00
CA CYS A 91 6.45 -14.23 -20.73
C CYS A 91 6.80 -13.26 -21.86
N ARG A 92 6.60 -13.65 -23.13
CA ARG A 92 6.79 -12.72 -24.25
C ARG A 92 5.83 -11.53 -24.19
N LEU A 93 4.57 -11.80 -23.84
CA LEU A 93 3.57 -10.76 -23.64
C LEU A 93 3.93 -9.83 -22.48
N ALA A 94 4.46 -10.38 -21.38
CA ALA A 94 4.92 -9.62 -20.23
C ALA A 94 6.10 -8.69 -20.57
N GLU A 95 7.08 -9.20 -21.33
CA GLU A 95 8.24 -8.43 -21.79
C GLU A 95 7.80 -7.29 -22.71
N GLU A 96 6.91 -7.57 -23.67
CA GLU A 96 6.35 -6.52 -24.54
C GLU A 96 5.58 -5.46 -23.72
N MET A 97 4.77 -5.90 -22.76
CA MET A 97 4.00 -5.03 -21.88
C MET A 97 4.92 -4.14 -21.03
N GLY A 98 5.94 -4.71 -20.39
CA GLY A 98 6.89 -3.97 -19.58
C GLY A 98 7.61 -2.88 -20.38
N GLY A 99 8.04 -3.21 -21.60
CA GLY A 99 8.65 -2.23 -22.49
C GLY A 99 7.68 -1.15 -22.96
N ALA A 100 6.40 -1.50 -23.20
CA ALA A 100 5.39 -0.55 -23.62
C ALA A 100 5.02 0.44 -22.49
N LEU A 101 4.93 -0.05 -21.25
CA LEU A 101 4.71 0.79 -20.06
C LEU A 101 5.87 1.77 -19.86
N ALA A 102 7.11 1.28 -19.92
CA ALA A 102 8.30 2.11 -19.82
C ALA A 102 8.32 3.22 -20.88
N ARG A 103 8.03 2.90 -22.15
CA ARG A 103 7.92 3.89 -23.23
C ARG A 103 6.80 4.90 -23.03
N ALA A 104 5.73 4.52 -22.32
CA ALA A 104 4.65 5.41 -21.95
C ALA A 104 4.95 6.28 -20.72
N GLY A 105 6.14 6.13 -20.11
CA GLY A 105 6.59 6.94 -18.98
C GLY A 105 6.28 6.34 -17.60
N TYR A 106 5.82 5.09 -17.54
CA TYR A 106 5.56 4.41 -16.28
C TYR A 106 6.79 3.60 -15.82
N ALA A 107 7.08 3.66 -14.51
CA ALA A 107 7.86 2.62 -13.86
C ALA A 107 7.07 1.29 -13.82
N VAL A 108 7.77 0.18 -13.84
CA VAL A 108 7.16 -1.15 -13.78
C VAL A 108 7.48 -1.79 -12.45
N ILE A 109 6.45 -2.04 -11.64
CA ILE A 109 6.55 -2.69 -10.34
C ILE A 109 6.15 -4.14 -10.49
N THR A 110 6.99 -5.08 -10.04
CA THR A 110 6.65 -6.50 -10.01
C THR A 110 6.95 -7.08 -8.64
N GLY A 111 6.65 -8.37 -8.46
CA GLY A 111 7.10 -9.11 -7.28
C GLY A 111 8.58 -9.46 -7.26
N GLY A 112 9.36 -9.12 -8.29
CA GLY A 112 10.80 -9.35 -8.37
C GLY A 112 11.23 -10.80 -8.59
N GLY A 113 10.29 -11.76 -8.59
CA GLY A 113 10.59 -13.18 -8.82
C GLY A 113 10.79 -13.55 -10.30
N PRO A 114 10.95 -14.86 -10.60
CA PRO A 114 11.16 -15.37 -11.95
C PRO A 114 9.87 -15.37 -12.80
N GLY A 115 9.98 -15.81 -14.04
CA GLY A 115 8.85 -16.04 -14.95
C GLY A 115 8.26 -14.74 -15.48
N VAL A 116 6.94 -14.57 -15.35
CA VAL A 116 6.25 -13.39 -15.89
C VAL A 116 6.76 -12.08 -15.27
N MET A 117 7.10 -12.09 -13.97
CA MET A 117 7.61 -10.92 -13.26
C MET A 117 8.97 -10.48 -13.85
N GLU A 118 9.91 -11.43 -13.96
CA GLU A 118 11.21 -11.21 -14.58
C GLU A 118 11.09 -10.71 -16.02
N ALA A 119 10.20 -11.31 -16.82
CA ALA A 119 9.98 -10.86 -18.19
C ALA A 119 9.47 -9.41 -18.27
N ALA A 120 8.52 -9.02 -17.40
CA ALA A 120 8.06 -7.64 -17.32
C ALA A 120 9.15 -6.66 -16.86
N ASN A 121 9.94 -7.03 -15.85
CA ASN A 121 11.10 -6.24 -15.41
C ASN A 121 12.10 -6.05 -16.54
N ARG A 122 12.46 -7.14 -17.22
CA ARG A 122 13.35 -7.14 -18.38
C ARG A 122 12.88 -6.19 -19.47
N GLY A 123 11.61 -6.29 -19.87
CA GLY A 123 11.04 -5.42 -20.89
C GLY A 123 11.12 -3.94 -20.52
N ALA A 124 10.88 -3.60 -19.25
CA ALA A 124 10.97 -2.24 -18.75
C ALA A 124 12.41 -1.71 -18.79
N THR A 125 13.36 -2.48 -18.26
CA THR A 125 14.79 -2.12 -18.22
C THR A 125 15.39 -2.00 -19.62
N GLU A 126 15.11 -2.94 -20.52
CA GLU A 126 15.60 -2.89 -21.90
C GLU A 126 15.03 -1.68 -22.68
N ALA A 127 13.84 -1.20 -22.31
CA ALA A 127 13.25 0.02 -22.84
C ALA A 127 13.75 1.30 -22.16
N GLY A 128 14.65 1.21 -21.18
CA GLY A 128 15.21 2.34 -20.43
C GLY A 128 14.27 2.93 -19.38
N GLY A 129 13.22 2.20 -18.99
CA GLY A 129 12.34 2.57 -17.88
C GLY A 129 12.87 2.08 -16.53
N LEU A 130 12.28 2.59 -15.44
CA LEU A 130 12.59 2.15 -14.08
C LEU A 130 11.90 0.81 -13.76
N SER A 131 12.68 -0.21 -13.42
CA SER A 131 12.20 -1.53 -13.04
C SER A 131 12.30 -1.76 -11.53
N VAL A 132 11.18 -2.10 -10.90
CA VAL A 132 11.05 -2.25 -9.45
C VAL A 132 10.65 -3.67 -9.09
N GLY A 133 11.30 -4.24 -8.07
CA GLY A 133 11.03 -5.57 -7.54
C GLY A 133 10.71 -5.52 -6.05
N LEU A 134 9.45 -5.77 -5.70
CA LEU A 134 9.04 -5.90 -4.31
C LEU A 134 9.05 -7.39 -3.95
N GLY A 135 10.15 -7.87 -3.39
CA GLY A 135 10.33 -9.27 -3.00
C GLY A 135 9.55 -9.67 -1.75
N ILE A 136 9.48 -10.97 -1.48
CA ILE A 136 8.97 -11.50 -0.22
C ILE A 136 9.93 -12.58 0.29
N GLU A 137 10.10 -12.68 1.61
CA GLU A 137 10.88 -13.75 2.22
C GLU A 137 10.07 -15.05 2.22
N LEU A 138 10.39 -15.99 1.32
CA LEU A 138 9.91 -17.37 1.39
C LEU A 138 11.05 -18.39 1.56
N PRO A 139 10.80 -19.56 2.18
CA PRO A 139 11.82 -20.59 2.41
C PRO A 139 12.45 -21.18 1.14
N PHE A 140 11.84 -20.94 -0.02
CA PHE A 140 12.23 -21.51 -1.32
C PHE A 140 12.37 -20.44 -2.41
N GLU A 141 12.36 -19.15 -2.05
CA GLU A 141 12.46 -18.04 -3.01
C GLU A 141 13.79 -18.08 -3.76
N GLN A 142 13.76 -17.77 -5.06
CA GLN A 142 14.96 -17.74 -5.91
C GLN A 142 15.72 -16.40 -5.85
N GLY A 143 15.31 -15.47 -4.98
CA GLY A 143 15.85 -14.11 -4.91
C GLY A 143 15.17 -13.16 -5.91
N ILE A 144 15.65 -11.92 -5.94
CA ILE A 144 15.22 -10.90 -6.91
C ILE A 144 15.93 -11.14 -8.25
N ASN A 145 15.19 -11.01 -9.36
CA ASN A 145 15.73 -11.18 -10.70
C ASN A 145 16.71 -10.06 -11.11
N ASP A 146 17.58 -10.35 -12.08
CA ASP A 146 18.69 -9.48 -12.47
C ASP A 146 18.26 -8.18 -13.21
N TRP A 147 16.99 -8.06 -13.57
CA TRP A 147 16.43 -6.92 -14.30
C TRP A 147 15.76 -5.89 -13.39
N VAL A 148 15.89 -6.04 -12.07
CA VAL A 148 15.36 -5.08 -11.10
C VAL A 148 16.41 -4.02 -10.79
N ASP A 149 16.05 -2.74 -10.99
CA ASP A 149 16.90 -1.59 -10.65
C ASP A 149 16.74 -1.17 -9.18
N LEU A 150 15.50 -1.25 -8.66
CA LEU A 150 15.15 -0.92 -7.28
C LEU A 150 14.41 -2.09 -6.63
N ALA A 151 14.99 -2.64 -5.56
CA ALA A 151 14.45 -3.80 -4.87
C ALA A 151 14.15 -3.51 -3.40
N ILE A 152 13.05 -4.09 -2.89
CA ILE A 152 12.72 -4.12 -1.46
C ILE A 152 12.25 -5.53 -1.10
N ASP A 153 12.93 -6.19 -0.17
CA ASP A 153 12.53 -7.51 0.32
C ASP A 153 11.65 -7.38 1.57
N PHE A 154 10.38 -7.75 1.43
CA PHE A 154 9.43 -7.75 2.54
C PHE A 154 9.44 -9.08 3.28
N ARG A 155 8.99 -9.08 4.54
CA ARG A 155 8.71 -10.32 5.28
C ARG A 155 7.22 -10.52 5.48
N TYR A 156 6.46 -9.44 5.49
CA TYR A 156 5.02 -9.48 5.68
C TYR A 156 4.28 -9.20 4.38
N PHE A 157 3.46 -10.16 3.93
CA PHE A 157 2.65 -10.04 2.71
C PHE A 157 1.80 -8.75 2.67
N PHE A 158 1.14 -8.39 3.76
CA PHE A 158 0.25 -7.23 3.78
C PHE A 158 0.99 -5.89 3.65
N ALA A 159 2.25 -5.80 4.12
CA ALA A 159 3.06 -4.61 3.93
C ALA A 159 3.44 -4.47 2.45
N ARG A 160 3.90 -5.56 1.83
CA ARG A 160 4.19 -5.64 0.39
C ARG A 160 2.97 -5.28 -0.48
N LYS A 161 1.82 -5.86 -0.19
CA LYS A 161 0.54 -5.59 -0.88
C LYS A 161 0.16 -4.12 -0.86
N THR A 162 0.33 -3.47 0.30
CA THR A 162 0.08 -2.03 0.41
C THR A 162 0.94 -1.23 -0.56
N MET A 163 2.21 -1.62 -0.77
CA MET A 163 3.11 -0.93 -1.69
C MET A 163 2.71 -1.10 -3.15
N PHE A 164 2.25 -2.29 -3.54
CA PHE A 164 1.77 -2.53 -4.91
C PHE A 164 0.62 -1.60 -5.30
N VAL A 165 -0.32 -1.37 -4.37
CA VAL A 165 -1.49 -0.54 -4.64
C VAL A 165 -1.17 0.95 -4.47
N LYS A 166 -0.44 1.32 -3.41
CA LYS A 166 -0.19 2.74 -3.08
C LYS A 166 0.64 3.47 -4.14
N TYR A 167 1.61 2.77 -4.74
CA TYR A 167 2.58 3.39 -5.66
C TYR A 167 2.30 3.11 -7.13
N ALA A 168 1.23 2.39 -7.45
CA ALA A 168 0.79 2.19 -8.82
C ALA A 168 -0.45 3.03 -9.14
N GLN A 169 -0.67 3.29 -10.42
CA GLN A 169 -1.93 3.86 -10.93
C GLN A 169 -2.81 2.80 -11.58
N ALA A 170 -2.24 1.63 -11.92
CA ALA A 170 -2.93 0.54 -12.58
C ALA A 170 -2.33 -0.81 -12.22
N PHE A 171 -3.13 -1.86 -12.36
CA PHE A 171 -2.65 -3.24 -12.38
C PHE A 171 -2.74 -3.82 -13.78
N VAL A 172 -1.68 -4.51 -14.19
CA VAL A 172 -1.69 -5.39 -15.36
C VAL A 172 -1.44 -6.82 -14.90
N VAL A 173 -2.38 -7.70 -15.20
CA VAL A 173 -2.41 -9.06 -14.67
C VAL A 173 -2.36 -10.04 -15.83
N LEU A 174 -1.21 -10.69 -15.97
CA LEU A 174 -0.95 -11.76 -16.93
C LEU A 174 -1.32 -13.13 -16.33
N PRO A 175 -1.42 -14.20 -17.14
CA PRO A 175 -1.77 -15.53 -16.67
C PRO A 175 -0.93 -15.98 -15.46
N GLY A 176 -1.60 -16.46 -14.42
CA GLY A 176 -0.97 -16.61 -13.10
C GLY A 176 -1.72 -17.51 -12.12
N GLY A 177 -1.05 -17.86 -11.02
CA GLY A 177 -1.58 -18.77 -10.01
C GLY A 177 -2.32 -18.05 -8.87
N PHE A 178 -2.32 -18.67 -7.69
CA PHE A 178 -3.01 -18.12 -6.51
C PHE A 178 -2.50 -16.75 -6.07
N GLY A 179 -1.19 -16.50 -6.12
CA GLY A 179 -0.66 -15.17 -5.79
C GLY A 179 -1.18 -14.09 -6.75
N THR A 180 -1.26 -14.39 -8.04
CA THR A 180 -1.82 -13.49 -9.05
C THR A 180 -3.31 -13.23 -8.81
N MET A 181 -4.07 -14.28 -8.45
CA MET A 181 -5.49 -14.14 -8.12
C MET A 181 -5.72 -13.31 -6.85
N ASP A 182 -4.86 -13.50 -5.83
CA ASP A 182 -4.93 -12.76 -4.57
C ASP A 182 -4.80 -11.24 -4.81
N GLU A 183 -3.80 -10.82 -5.58
CA GLU A 183 -3.60 -9.40 -5.94
C GLU A 183 -4.73 -8.86 -6.84
N LEU A 184 -5.21 -9.66 -7.80
CA LEU A 184 -6.34 -9.29 -8.66
C LEU A 184 -7.60 -8.99 -7.85
N PHE A 185 -8.02 -9.91 -6.99
CA PHE A 185 -9.24 -9.73 -6.22
C PHE A 185 -9.10 -8.69 -5.10
N GLU A 186 -7.89 -8.48 -4.58
CA GLU A 186 -7.62 -7.37 -3.66
C GLU A 186 -7.83 -6.02 -4.35
N ALA A 187 -7.26 -5.81 -5.55
CA ALA A 187 -7.46 -4.59 -6.32
C ALA A 187 -8.95 -4.34 -6.64
N LEU A 188 -9.66 -5.36 -7.14
CA LEU A 188 -11.08 -5.25 -7.44
C LEU A 188 -11.91 -4.89 -6.20
N THR A 189 -11.59 -5.49 -5.05
CA THR A 189 -12.26 -5.17 -3.78
C THR A 189 -11.99 -3.73 -3.34
N LEU A 190 -10.75 -3.25 -3.49
CA LEU A 190 -10.39 -1.88 -3.12
C LEU A 190 -11.07 -0.83 -4.01
N VAL A 191 -11.23 -1.12 -5.30
CA VAL A 191 -11.97 -0.24 -6.23
C VAL A 191 -13.46 -0.28 -5.94
N GLN A 192 -14.05 -1.48 -5.81
CA GLN A 192 -15.47 -1.66 -5.50
C GLN A 192 -15.89 -0.93 -4.22
N THR A 193 -15.05 -0.95 -3.19
CA THR A 193 -15.32 -0.29 -1.90
C THR A 193 -14.96 1.19 -1.87
N GLY A 194 -14.46 1.75 -2.98
CA GLY A 194 -14.03 3.14 -3.08
C GLY A 194 -12.83 3.49 -2.21
N LYS A 195 -12.06 2.49 -1.75
CA LYS A 195 -10.80 2.71 -1.00
C LYS A 195 -9.69 3.21 -1.91
N VAL A 196 -9.76 2.84 -3.19
CA VAL A 196 -8.97 3.44 -4.26
C VAL A 196 -9.93 3.90 -5.35
N THR A 197 -9.81 5.16 -5.77
CA THR A 197 -10.68 5.74 -6.78
C THR A 197 -10.09 5.54 -8.16
N ARG A 198 -10.84 4.88 -9.06
CA ARG A 198 -10.50 4.61 -10.47
C ARG A 198 -9.06 4.11 -10.67
N PHE A 199 -8.89 2.83 -10.38
CA PHE A 199 -7.65 2.11 -10.56
C PHE A 199 -7.87 1.05 -11.64
N PRO A 200 -7.48 1.30 -12.91
CA PRO A 200 -7.72 0.34 -13.99
C PRO A 200 -7.03 -1.00 -13.72
N VAL A 201 -7.78 -2.08 -13.91
CA VAL A 201 -7.29 -3.46 -13.82
C VAL A 201 -7.36 -4.07 -15.21
N VAL A 202 -6.19 -4.30 -15.80
CA VAL A 202 -6.06 -4.90 -17.13
C VAL A 202 -5.69 -6.38 -16.98
N LEU A 203 -6.49 -7.25 -17.59
CA LEU A 203 -6.20 -8.67 -17.73
C LEU A 203 -5.64 -8.93 -19.13
N MET A 204 -4.42 -9.48 -19.18
CA MET A 204 -3.77 -9.87 -20.43
C MET A 204 -3.90 -11.38 -20.66
N GLY A 205 -4.19 -11.81 -21.89
CA GLY A 205 -4.40 -13.22 -22.22
C GLY A 205 -5.86 -13.62 -22.16
N VAL A 206 -6.65 -13.18 -23.15
CA VAL A 206 -8.12 -13.34 -23.24
C VAL A 206 -8.54 -14.78 -22.95
N ALA A 207 -7.90 -15.74 -23.64
CA ALA A 207 -8.25 -17.16 -23.52
C ALA A 207 -8.06 -17.72 -22.10
N TYR A 208 -7.11 -17.19 -21.33
CA TYR A 208 -6.84 -17.65 -19.96
C TYR A 208 -7.93 -17.17 -18.99
N TRP A 209 -8.35 -15.91 -19.11
CA TRP A 209 -9.26 -15.26 -18.16
C TRP A 209 -10.74 -15.46 -18.47
N GLN A 210 -11.08 -15.85 -19.71
CA GLN A 210 -12.47 -15.94 -20.17
C GLN A 210 -13.35 -16.78 -19.22
N GLY A 211 -12.89 -17.97 -18.82
CA GLY A 211 -13.67 -18.84 -17.94
C GLY A 211 -13.91 -18.26 -16.54
N LEU A 212 -12.97 -17.47 -16.02
CA LEU A 212 -13.15 -16.78 -14.73
C LEU A 212 -14.19 -15.67 -14.87
N LEU A 213 -14.08 -14.84 -15.91
CA LEU A 213 -14.99 -13.72 -16.13
C LEU A 213 -16.42 -14.19 -16.44
N ASP A 214 -16.57 -15.30 -17.16
CA ASP A 214 -17.87 -15.91 -17.39
C ASP A 214 -18.48 -16.40 -16.08
N TRP A 215 -17.70 -17.03 -15.19
CA TRP A 215 -18.20 -17.41 -13.87
C TRP A 215 -18.56 -16.20 -12.99
N LEU A 216 -17.75 -15.15 -13.00
CA LEU A 216 -18.06 -13.92 -12.27
C LEU A 216 -19.36 -13.27 -12.76
N ARG A 217 -19.62 -13.29 -14.08
CA ARG A 217 -20.85 -12.78 -14.67
C ARG A 217 -22.05 -13.70 -14.37
N ASP A 218 -21.94 -14.96 -14.76
CA ASP A 218 -23.08 -15.87 -14.86
C ASP A 218 -23.45 -16.52 -13.53
N THR A 219 -22.53 -16.50 -12.55
CA THR A 219 -22.78 -17.00 -11.20
C THR A 219 -22.73 -15.88 -10.16
N MET A 220 -21.59 -15.22 -10.00
CA MET A 220 -21.40 -14.28 -8.89
C MET A 220 -22.30 -13.03 -9.02
N ALA A 221 -22.33 -12.41 -10.20
CA ALA A 221 -23.18 -11.25 -10.46
C ALA A 221 -24.66 -11.65 -10.60
N ALA A 222 -24.96 -12.76 -11.29
CA ALA A 222 -26.32 -13.29 -11.41
C ALA A 222 -26.98 -13.57 -10.04
N ASP A 223 -26.20 -14.08 -9.07
CA ASP A 223 -26.65 -14.30 -7.70
C ASP A 223 -26.61 -13.03 -6.83
N GLY A 224 -26.26 -11.86 -7.39
CA GLY A 224 -26.24 -10.58 -6.69
C GLY A 224 -25.13 -10.45 -5.63
N LYS A 225 -24.00 -11.13 -5.81
CA LYS A 225 -22.84 -11.03 -4.91
C LYS A 225 -21.92 -9.86 -5.27
N ILE A 226 -21.97 -9.42 -6.52
CA ILE A 226 -21.35 -8.21 -7.05
C ILE A 226 -22.35 -7.47 -7.94
N GLY A 227 -22.14 -6.18 -8.16
CA GLY A 227 -22.90 -5.39 -9.12
C GLY A 227 -22.43 -5.65 -10.56
N PRO A 228 -23.29 -5.53 -11.58
CA PRO A 228 -22.88 -5.66 -12.98
C PRO A 228 -21.78 -4.68 -13.38
N VAL A 229 -21.82 -3.46 -12.82
CA VAL A 229 -20.83 -2.39 -13.06
C VAL A 229 -19.45 -2.69 -12.46
N ASP A 230 -19.36 -3.64 -11.52
CA ASP A 230 -18.07 -4.03 -10.94
C ASP A 230 -17.21 -4.79 -11.96
N LEU A 231 -17.84 -5.42 -12.97
CA LEU A 231 -17.12 -6.08 -14.06
C LEU A 231 -16.58 -5.10 -15.10
N ASP A 232 -17.17 -3.91 -15.20
CA ASP A 232 -16.69 -2.83 -16.08
C ASP A 232 -15.34 -2.25 -15.59
N LEU A 233 -14.93 -2.59 -14.37
CA LEU A 233 -13.61 -2.26 -13.82
C LEU A 233 -12.47 -3.04 -14.51
N ILE A 234 -12.80 -4.11 -15.23
CA ILE A 234 -11.83 -5.03 -15.84
C ILE A 234 -11.73 -4.77 -17.34
N CYS A 235 -10.52 -4.45 -17.80
CA CYS A 235 -10.19 -4.44 -19.22
C CYS A 235 -9.54 -5.77 -19.61
N LEU A 236 -10.20 -6.59 -20.43
CA LEU A 236 -9.63 -7.84 -20.95
C LEU A 236 -9.12 -7.64 -22.39
N THR A 237 -7.83 -7.91 -22.65
CA THR A 237 -7.24 -7.73 -23.97
C THR A 237 -6.01 -8.62 -24.21
N ASP A 238 -5.67 -8.85 -25.48
CA ASP A 238 -4.38 -9.40 -25.91
C ASP A 238 -3.47 -8.33 -26.55
N ASP A 239 -4.01 -7.14 -26.86
CA ASP A 239 -3.26 -6.02 -27.46
C ASP A 239 -2.63 -5.16 -26.36
N VAL A 240 -1.29 -5.22 -26.27
CA VAL A 240 -0.46 -4.40 -25.37
C VAL A 240 -0.72 -2.91 -25.57
N ASN A 241 -0.92 -2.45 -26.81
CA ASN A 241 -1.16 -1.04 -27.06
C ASN A 241 -2.55 -0.61 -26.57
N ALA A 242 -3.56 -1.48 -26.69
CA ALA A 242 -4.87 -1.22 -26.12
C ALA A 242 -4.82 -1.15 -24.59
N ALA A 243 -4.07 -2.05 -23.95
CA ALA A 243 -3.85 -2.03 -22.51
C ALA A 243 -3.22 -0.70 -22.05
N VAL A 244 -2.11 -0.28 -22.68
CA VAL A 244 -1.44 0.97 -22.34
C VAL A 244 -2.34 2.19 -22.58
N ARG A 245 -3.05 2.24 -23.72
CA ARG A 245 -4.00 3.34 -24.00
C ARG A 245 -5.07 3.43 -22.90
N HIS A 246 -5.65 2.30 -22.50
CA HIS A 246 -6.67 2.27 -21.46
C HIS A 246 -6.15 2.81 -20.12
N ILE A 247 -4.90 2.48 -19.74
CA ILE A 247 -4.26 2.98 -18.53
C ILE A 247 -4.07 4.50 -18.61
N VAL A 248 -3.49 5.00 -19.71
CA VAL A 248 -3.22 6.44 -19.91
C VAL A 248 -4.52 7.25 -19.92
N GLU A 249 -5.56 6.77 -20.62
CA GLU A 249 -6.86 7.45 -20.67
C GLU A 249 -7.56 7.47 -19.30
N SER A 250 -7.45 6.38 -18.54
CA SER A 250 -8.01 6.28 -17.19
C SER A 250 -7.33 7.22 -16.21
N GLU A 251 -5.99 7.32 -16.26
CA GLU A 251 -5.22 8.26 -15.46
C GLU A 251 -5.60 9.72 -15.81
N ALA A 252 -5.63 10.07 -17.09
CA ALA A 252 -5.98 11.42 -17.54
C ALA A 252 -7.39 11.82 -17.08
N ALA A 253 -8.37 10.90 -17.14
CA ALA A 253 -9.72 11.13 -16.65
C ALA A 253 -9.76 11.34 -15.12
N LEU A 254 -8.96 10.59 -14.36
CA LEU A 254 -8.85 10.74 -12.90
C LEU A 254 -8.20 12.09 -12.54
N SER A 255 -7.12 12.47 -13.21
CA SER A 255 -6.45 13.75 -12.97
C SER A 255 -7.39 14.93 -13.25
N ALA A 256 -8.14 14.89 -14.36
CA ALA A 256 -9.10 15.94 -14.70
C ALA A 256 -10.23 16.07 -13.66
N GLU A 257 -10.74 14.95 -13.13
CA GLU A 257 -11.74 14.98 -12.06
C GLU A 257 -11.19 15.54 -10.76
N GLN A 258 -9.97 15.16 -10.38
CA GLN A 258 -9.31 15.68 -9.18
C GLN A 258 -9.05 17.19 -9.27
N GLU A 259 -8.64 17.68 -10.44
CA GLU A 259 -8.48 19.11 -10.71
C GLU A 259 -9.82 19.84 -10.59
N ALA A 260 -10.89 19.32 -11.19
CA ALA A 260 -12.22 19.93 -11.08
C ALA A 260 -12.72 20.01 -9.63
N VAL A 261 -12.57 18.93 -8.85
CA VAL A 261 -12.94 18.91 -7.42
C VAL A 261 -12.11 19.92 -6.62
N ARG A 262 -10.82 20.04 -6.93
CA ARG A 262 -9.94 21.02 -6.28
C ARG A 262 -10.36 22.44 -6.59
N ASP A 263 -10.64 22.75 -7.85
CA ASP A 263 -11.06 24.07 -8.31
C ASP A 263 -12.40 24.48 -7.67
N GLU A 264 -13.37 23.55 -7.59
CA GLU A 264 -14.62 23.76 -6.87
C GLU A 264 -14.40 24.05 -5.38
N ALA A 265 -13.51 23.30 -4.72
CA ALA A 265 -13.18 23.50 -3.32
C ALA A 265 -12.53 24.88 -3.07
N VAL A 266 -11.62 25.31 -3.96
CA VAL A 266 -10.99 26.64 -3.92
C VAL A 266 -12.03 27.74 -4.15
N ALA A 267 -12.90 27.58 -5.15
CA ALA A 267 -13.97 28.55 -5.46
C ALA A 267 -14.94 28.71 -4.29
N ARG A 268 -15.37 27.61 -3.66
CA ARG A 268 -16.23 27.63 -2.46
C ARG A 268 -15.55 28.34 -1.29
N THR A 269 -14.29 28.01 -1.02
CA THR A 269 -13.52 28.67 0.06
C THR A 269 -13.37 30.17 -0.19
N GLY A 270 -13.12 30.58 -1.44
CA GLY A 270 -13.06 31.99 -1.82
C GLY A 270 -14.40 32.71 -1.69
N ALA A 271 -15.51 32.06 -2.03
CA ALA A 271 -16.86 32.61 -1.86
C ALA A 271 -17.20 32.80 -0.38
N ASP A 272 -16.90 31.81 0.46
CA ASP A 272 -17.14 31.86 1.91
C ASP A 272 -16.32 32.98 2.57
N GLN A 273 -15.06 33.16 2.17
CA GLN A 273 -14.20 34.25 2.66
C GLN A 273 -14.71 35.65 2.26
N ARG A 274 -15.23 35.81 1.03
CA ARG A 274 -15.83 37.07 0.57
C ARG A 274 -17.11 37.39 1.34
N ALA A 275 -17.99 36.42 1.50
CA ALA A 275 -19.23 36.58 2.27
C ALA A 275 -18.96 36.94 3.73
N ALA A 276 -17.95 36.32 4.36
CA ALA A 276 -17.54 36.66 5.73
C ALA A 276 -16.95 38.08 5.85
N ALA A 277 -16.18 38.53 4.85
CA ALA A 277 -15.62 39.88 4.82
C ALA A 277 -16.71 40.95 4.64
N GLU A 278 -17.71 40.69 3.81
CA GLU A 278 -18.86 41.58 3.60
C GLU A 278 -19.72 41.69 4.87
N GLN A 279 -19.98 40.57 5.56
CA GLN A 279 -20.71 40.56 6.84
C GLN A 279 -19.95 41.27 7.97
N ALA A 280 -18.62 41.21 7.99
CA ALA A 280 -17.79 41.92 8.95
C ALA A 280 -17.74 43.44 8.68
N ALA A 281 -17.86 43.85 7.41
CA ALA A 281 -17.91 45.25 7.02
C ALA A 281 -19.25 45.93 7.36
N ASP A 282 -20.33 45.15 7.44
CA ASP A 282 -21.70 45.64 7.71
C ASP A 282 -22.07 45.64 9.21
N GLN A 283 -21.17 45.21 10.10
CA GLN A 283 -21.39 45.32 11.55
C GLN A 283 -21.22 46.78 12.03
N PRO A 284 -22.23 47.38 12.69
CA PRO A 284 -22.10 48.72 13.23
C PRO A 284 -20.99 48.78 14.28
N ARG A 285 -20.07 49.74 14.16
CA ARG A 285 -19.13 50.05 15.23
C ARG A 285 -19.91 50.62 16.41
N GLU A 286 -20.25 49.79 17.39
CA GLU A 286 -20.80 50.24 18.67
C GLU A 286 -19.79 51.20 19.32
N ARG A 287 -20.26 52.43 19.58
CA ARG A 287 -19.55 53.50 20.30
C ARG A 287 -20.04 53.57 21.73
#